data_AF-A0A0F9FG70-F1
#
_entry.id   AF-A0A0F9FG70-F1
#
_cell.length_a   1.000
_cell.length_b   1.000
_cell.length_c   1.000
_cell.angle_alpha   90.00
_cell.angle_beta   90.00
_cell.angle_gamma   90.00
#
_symmetry.space_group_name_H-M   'P 1'
#
loop_
_entity.id
_entity.type
_entity.pdbx_description
1 polymer ?
#
loop_
_entity_poly.entity_id
_entity_poly.type
_entity_poly.pdbx_seq_one_letter_code
_entity_poly.pdbx_strand_id
1 'polypeptide(L)'
;MTIDFSTRLEAGVNEVFPDVILQKCVFHAIQLLTRGLIKEFTKIKKEHLLDHIEEWKLLRRHTLSLEKNEQINVKSLFKFDDVEFSWQIYSKMRKCLFRKDPIQIKQELQSFFSSSQFNKWNGKHMFLSKYHEIFKKKNFKYSVKGITYIFPKIYKAFRAAIREIRKELEEAKSHFSKVKYLVLMNPINMKSHHRTKLRKFLKEFPWLRSYRYLLVKYYYQFRLSPEKRAPLTFLSQLITDTSHPWLRSAVQTLIDNEEYVFRFQHVPELFPKIKSSKSYKVVNESCNKLMNQLYHTQCGMRTIENIRMRISNRLKCPIIISPNLLEKI
;
A
#
# COMPACT_ATOMS: atom_id res chain seq x y z
N MET A 1 -5.28 -4.55 -33.74
CA MET A 1 -5.49 -5.60 -32.73
C MET A 1 -5.33 -5.01 -31.34
N THR A 2 -6.17 -5.37 -30.38
CA THR A 2 -5.99 -4.94 -28.99
C THR A 2 -5.27 -6.04 -28.19
N ILE A 3 -4.15 -5.70 -27.54
CA ILE A 3 -3.35 -6.61 -26.71
C ILE A 3 -3.15 -6.04 -25.30
N ASP A 4 -2.64 -6.83 -24.36
CA ASP A 4 -2.21 -6.33 -23.05
C ASP A 4 -0.79 -5.71 -23.12
N PHE A 5 -0.17 -5.49 -21.96
CA PHE A 5 1.19 -4.92 -21.87
C PHE A 5 2.29 -6.00 -21.95
N SER A 6 1.99 -7.21 -22.45
CA SER A 6 2.97 -8.28 -22.62
C SER A 6 3.85 -8.00 -23.85
N THR A 7 5.13 -7.77 -23.61
CA THR A 7 6.15 -7.62 -24.67
C THR A 7 6.24 -8.86 -25.55
N ARG A 8 6.00 -10.06 -24.98
CA ARG A 8 5.98 -11.31 -25.74
C ARG A 8 4.81 -11.39 -26.72
N LEU A 9 3.62 -10.96 -26.29
CA LEU A 9 2.45 -10.95 -27.18
C LEU A 9 2.63 -9.91 -28.28
N GLU A 10 3.17 -8.76 -27.95
CA GLU A 10 3.52 -7.72 -28.93
C GLU A 10 4.51 -8.22 -29.97
N ALA A 11 5.62 -8.85 -29.55
CA ALA A 11 6.60 -9.43 -30.46
C ALA A 11 5.98 -10.48 -31.40
N GLY A 12 5.21 -11.42 -30.85
CA GLY A 12 4.57 -12.46 -31.66
C GLY A 12 3.51 -11.91 -32.64
N VAL A 13 2.77 -10.86 -32.27
CA VAL A 13 1.82 -10.24 -33.20
C VAL A 13 2.56 -9.46 -34.29
N ASN A 14 3.64 -8.74 -33.95
CA ASN A 14 4.43 -8.01 -34.94
C ASN A 14 5.14 -8.95 -35.94
N GLU A 15 5.52 -10.15 -35.50
CA GLU A 15 6.13 -11.15 -36.37
C GLU A 15 5.13 -11.75 -37.36
N VAL A 16 3.92 -12.09 -36.89
CA VAL A 16 2.90 -12.77 -37.70
C VAL A 16 2.04 -11.77 -38.49
N PHE A 17 1.82 -10.58 -37.96
CA PHE A 17 0.97 -9.53 -38.52
C PHE A 17 1.66 -8.15 -38.46
N PRO A 18 2.76 -7.96 -39.21
CA PRO A 18 3.62 -6.77 -39.11
C PRO A 18 2.89 -5.45 -39.42
N ASP A 19 1.83 -5.51 -40.23
CA ASP A 19 1.09 -4.32 -40.66
C ASP A 19 -0.13 -3.99 -39.77
N VAL A 20 -0.34 -4.72 -38.67
CA VAL A 20 -1.50 -4.52 -37.79
C VAL A 20 -1.21 -3.47 -36.72
N ILE A 21 -2.05 -2.43 -36.68
CA ILE A 21 -1.99 -1.43 -35.61
C ILE A 21 -2.31 -2.09 -34.26
N LEU A 22 -1.40 -2.00 -33.30
CA LEU A 22 -1.57 -2.49 -31.93
C LEU A 22 -2.18 -1.43 -31.01
N GLN A 23 -3.22 -1.81 -30.29
CA GLN A 23 -3.82 -1.01 -29.22
C GLN A 23 -3.57 -1.70 -27.89
N LYS A 24 -3.22 -0.95 -26.84
CA LYS A 24 -3.14 -1.49 -25.48
C LYS A 24 -4.52 -1.54 -24.82
N CYS A 25 -4.80 -2.63 -24.13
CA CYS A 25 -6.09 -2.89 -23.51
C CYS A 25 -6.33 -1.97 -22.31
N VAL A 26 -7.37 -1.14 -22.39
CA VAL A 26 -7.81 -0.21 -21.32
C VAL A 26 -8.02 -0.91 -19.98
N PHE A 27 -8.60 -2.11 -19.99
CA PHE A 27 -8.80 -2.89 -18.77
C PHE A 27 -7.46 -3.23 -18.09
N HIS A 28 -6.49 -3.69 -18.87
CA HIS A 28 -5.15 -3.99 -18.37
C HIS A 28 -4.39 -2.72 -17.94
N ALA A 29 -4.65 -1.57 -18.58
CA ALA A 29 -4.06 -0.29 -18.18
C ALA A 29 -4.54 0.12 -16.77
N ILE A 30 -5.84 -0.04 -16.49
CA ILE A 30 -6.41 0.18 -15.16
C ILE A 30 -5.85 -0.83 -14.15
N GLN A 31 -5.74 -2.10 -14.52
CA GLN A 31 -5.18 -3.13 -13.65
C GLN A 31 -3.70 -2.87 -13.31
N LEU A 32 -2.90 -2.43 -14.28
CA LEU A 32 -1.49 -2.09 -14.10
C LEU A 32 -1.32 -1.02 -13.02
N LEU A 33 -2.04 0.11 -13.16
CA LEU A 33 -2.00 1.19 -12.18
C LEU A 33 -2.48 0.74 -10.80
N THR A 34 -3.61 0.05 -10.73
CA THR A 34 -4.20 -0.38 -9.46
C THR A 34 -3.33 -1.40 -8.73
N ARG A 35 -2.65 -2.32 -9.43
CA ARG A 35 -1.67 -3.24 -8.84
C ARG A 35 -0.46 -2.48 -8.27
N GLY A 36 0.05 -1.48 -9.00
CA GLY A 36 1.10 -0.58 -8.50
C GLY A 36 0.68 0.12 -7.21
N LEU A 37 -0.50 0.73 -7.21
CA LEU A 37 -1.07 1.40 -6.03
C LEU A 37 -1.32 0.46 -4.84
N ILE A 38 -1.70 -0.81 -5.06
CA ILE A 38 -1.85 -1.79 -3.97
C ILE A 38 -0.52 -2.03 -3.26
N LYS A 39 0.59 -2.11 -4.01
CA LYS A 39 1.93 -2.25 -3.43
C LYS A 39 2.32 -0.99 -2.68
N GLU A 40 2.06 0.18 -3.25
CA GLU A 40 2.28 1.47 -2.56
C GLU A 40 1.51 1.56 -1.25
N PHE A 41 0.21 1.23 -1.25
CA PHE A 41 -0.61 1.26 -0.02
C PHE A 41 -0.14 0.23 1.01
N THR A 42 0.49 -0.86 0.58
CA THR A 42 1.08 -1.84 1.49
C THR A 42 2.34 -1.29 2.14
N LYS A 43 3.18 -0.57 1.38
CA LYS A 43 4.33 0.17 1.88
C LYS A 43 3.93 1.27 2.86
N ILE A 44 3.00 2.14 2.48
CA ILE A 44 2.47 3.22 3.35
C ILE A 44 1.89 2.66 4.65
N LYS A 45 1.12 1.56 4.59
CA LYS A 45 0.61 0.88 5.79
C LYS A 45 1.74 0.41 6.70
N LYS A 46 2.85 -0.08 6.12
CA LYS A 46 4.00 -0.50 6.89
C LYS A 46 4.62 0.68 7.62
N GLU A 47 4.97 1.72 6.87
CA GLU A 47 5.66 2.92 7.36
C GLU A 47 4.85 3.67 8.42
N HIS A 48 3.55 3.90 8.19
CA HIS A 48 2.75 4.75 9.07
C HIS A 48 2.07 4.01 10.23
N LEU A 49 1.83 2.70 10.10
CA LEU A 49 1.02 1.96 11.08
C LEU A 49 1.76 0.76 11.68
N LEU A 50 2.34 -0.12 10.87
CA LEU A 50 3.00 -1.31 11.41
C LEU A 50 4.27 -0.96 12.17
N ASP A 51 5.15 -0.17 11.56
CA ASP A 51 6.42 0.22 12.19
C ASP A 51 6.14 1.01 13.48
N HIS A 52 5.10 1.84 13.50
CA HIS A 52 4.64 2.54 14.70
C HIS A 52 4.16 1.59 15.81
N ILE A 53 3.33 0.59 15.47
CA ILE A 53 2.90 -0.44 16.43
C ILE A 53 4.10 -1.23 16.98
N GLU A 54 5.09 -1.53 16.14
CA GLU A 54 6.30 -2.23 16.56
C GLU A 54 7.15 -1.38 17.52
N GLU A 55 7.26 -0.06 17.33
CA GLU A 55 7.93 0.83 18.28
C GLU A 55 7.21 0.85 19.65
N TRP A 56 5.87 0.86 19.69
CA TRP A 56 5.14 0.71 20.96
C TRP A 56 5.40 -0.63 21.65
N LYS A 57 5.50 -1.73 20.88
CA LYS A 57 5.88 -3.04 21.43
C LYS A 57 7.32 -3.04 21.94
N LEU A 58 8.23 -2.37 21.24
CA LEU A 58 9.62 -2.19 21.65
C LEU A 58 9.69 -1.42 22.97
N LEU A 59 9.00 -0.28 23.08
CA LEU A 59 8.90 0.49 24.33
C LEU A 59 8.41 -0.36 25.49
N ARG A 60 7.34 -1.16 25.29
CA ARG A 60 6.85 -2.08 26.32
C ARG A 60 7.92 -3.10 26.75
N ARG A 61 8.64 -3.70 25.80
CA ARG A 61 9.72 -4.64 26.13
C ARG A 61 10.85 -3.96 26.89
N HIS A 62 11.26 -2.78 26.43
CA HIS A 62 12.32 -1.98 27.04
C HIS A 62 12.03 -1.65 28.50
N THR A 63 10.83 -1.12 28.77
CA THR A 63 10.39 -0.79 30.14
C THR A 63 10.33 -2.02 31.05
N LEU A 64 9.92 -3.19 30.54
CA LEU A 64 9.93 -4.43 31.32
C LEU A 64 11.35 -4.89 31.70
N SER A 65 12.30 -4.81 30.77
CA SER A 65 13.69 -5.19 31.02
C SER A 65 14.37 -4.23 32.02
N LEU A 66 14.08 -2.92 31.93
CA LEU A 66 14.59 -1.93 32.90
C LEU A 66 14.04 -2.12 34.32
N GLU A 67 12.82 -2.65 34.45
CA GLU A 67 12.25 -3.02 35.76
C GLU A 67 12.92 -4.26 36.37
N LYS A 68 13.51 -5.11 35.54
CA LYS A 68 14.30 -6.28 35.95
C LYS A 68 15.78 -5.99 36.14
N ASN A 69 16.20 -4.73 35.99
CA ASN A 69 17.61 -4.30 36.01
C ASN A 69 18.49 -5.01 34.95
N GLU A 70 17.90 -5.45 33.84
CA GLU A 70 18.67 -5.99 32.70
C GLU A 70 19.43 -4.83 32.02
N GLN A 71 20.72 -5.03 31.70
CA GLN A 71 21.49 -4.06 30.91
C GLN A 71 20.98 -4.08 29.46
N ILE A 72 20.59 -2.93 28.95
CA ILE A 72 20.13 -2.78 27.56
C ILE A 72 21.02 -1.76 26.87
N ASN A 73 21.60 -2.16 25.74
CA ASN A 73 22.40 -1.28 24.91
C ASN A 73 21.46 -0.44 24.04
N VAL A 74 21.46 0.87 24.24
CA VAL A 74 20.48 1.78 23.63
C VAL A 74 21.13 2.54 22.47
N LYS A 75 20.76 2.22 21.23
CA LYS A 75 20.98 3.09 20.06
C LYS A 75 19.63 3.61 19.54
N SER A 76 19.55 4.94 19.36
CA SER A 76 18.43 5.77 18.86
C SER A 76 17.04 5.15 19.02
N LEU A 77 16.36 5.49 20.12
CA LEU A 77 15.28 4.68 20.69
C LEU A 77 14.02 4.57 19.82
N PHE A 78 13.49 5.67 19.30
CA PHE A 78 12.18 5.70 18.62
C PHE A 78 12.14 6.76 17.52
N LYS A 79 11.44 6.48 16.41
CA LYS A 79 11.22 7.40 15.28
C LYS A 79 9.90 8.15 15.40
N PHE A 80 8.93 7.61 16.13
CA PHE A 80 7.62 8.25 16.32
C PHE A 80 7.62 9.12 17.57
N ASP A 81 7.26 10.40 17.41
CA ASP A 81 7.33 11.43 18.46
C ASP A 81 6.53 11.07 19.72
N ASP A 82 5.38 10.43 19.57
CA ASP A 82 4.51 10.02 20.68
C ASP A 82 5.08 8.82 21.46
N VAL A 83 5.78 7.90 20.78
CA VAL A 83 6.52 6.81 21.42
C VAL A 83 7.71 7.37 22.20
N GLU A 84 8.51 8.25 21.57
CA GLU A 84 9.64 8.92 22.21
C GLU A 84 9.19 9.77 23.41
N PHE A 85 8.09 10.50 23.27
CA PHE A 85 7.53 11.27 24.37
C PHE A 85 7.09 10.37 25.53
N SER A 86 6.48 9.22 25.23
CA SER A 86 6.11 8.24 26.25
C SER A 86 7.32 7.62 26.94
N TRP A 87 8.42 7.43 26.22
CA TRP A 87 9.69 7.05 26.80
C TRP A 87 10.24 8.11 27.77
N GLN A 88 10.15 9.40 27.42
CA GLN A 88 10.54 10.48 28.31
C GLN A 88 9.68 10.52 29.59
N ILE A 89 8.37 10.31 29.46
CA ILE A 89 7.44 10.18 30.60
C ILE A 89 7.86 9.02 31.50
N TYR A 90 8.12 7.84 30.93
CA TYR A 90 8.60 6.69 31.69
C TYR A 90 9.91 6.98 32.40
N SER A 91 10.88 7.59 31.70
CA SER A 91 12.20 7.91 32.24
C SER A 91 12.12 8.88 33.41
N LYS A 92 11.28 9.93 33.31
CA LYS A 92 11.03 10.86 34.43
C LYS A 92 10.33 10.18 35.60
N MET A 93 9.29 9.37 35.32
CA MET A 93 8.60 8.59 36.34
C MET A 93 9.59 7.67 37.08
N ARG A 94 10.45 6.93 36.37
CA ARG A 94 11.45 6.03 36.96
C ARG A 94 12.43 6.79 37.85
N LYS A 95 12.87 7.99 37.45
CA LYS A 95 13.72 8.85 38.29
C LYS A 95 13.05 9.20 39.63
N CYS A 96 11.76 9.52 39.63
CA CYS A 96 11.02 9.76 40.88
C CYS A 96 10.96 8.50 41.76
N LEU A 97 10.87 7.31 41.16
CA LEU A 97 10.79 6.03 41.88
C LEU A 97 12.15 5.56 42.43
N PHE A 98 13.28 6.11 41.97
CA PHE A 98 14.62 5.73 42.46
C PHE A 98 14.99 6.37 43.81
N ARG A 99 14.17 7.26 44.36
CA ARG A 99 14.41 7.90 45.66
C ARG A 99 14.26 6.90 46.80
N LYS A 100 14.96 7.15 47.92
CA LYS A 100 14.94 6.28 49.10
C LYS A 100 13.75 6.55 50.03
N ASP A 101 13.31 7.81 50.13
CA ASP A 101 12.26 8.23 51.06
C ASP A 101 10.85 8.13 50.42
N PRO A 102 9.91 7.36 51.02
CA PRO A 102 8.52 7.29 50.57
C PRO A 102 7.78 8.62 50.46
N ILE A 103 8.06 9.56 51.35
CA ILE A 103 7.36 10.86 51.36
C ILE A 103 7.85 11.69 50.17
N GLN A 104 9.17 11.75 49.98
CA GLN A 104 9.78 12.41 48.82
C GLN A 104 9.29 11.81 47.50
N ILE A 105 9.20 10.47 47.38
CA ILE A 105 8.66 9.81 46.17
C ILE A 105 7.25 10.31 45.86
N LYS A 106 6.37 10.34 46.87
CA LYS A 106 4.99 10.80 46.71
C LYS A 106 4.94 12.25 46.20
N GLN A 107 5.71 13.14 46.81
CA GLN A 107 5.75 14.56 46.44
C GLN A 107 6.28 14.78 45.02
N GLU A 108 7.39 14.11 44.65
CA GLU A 108 7.94 14.21 43.30
C GLU A 108 6.96 13.67 42.24
N LEU A 109 6.32 12.52 42.51
CA LEU A 109 5.30 11.98 41.60
C LEU A 109 4.10 12.92 41.46
N GLN A 110 3.62 13.52 42.56
CA GLN A 110 2.54 14.50 42.50
C GLN A 110 2.94 15.72 41.69
N SER A 111 4.12 16.28 41.93
CA SER A 111 4.66 17.40 41.15
C SER A 111 4.81 17.05 39.67
N PHE A 112 5.27 15.83 39.36
CA PHE A 112 5.41 15.36 37.99
C PHE A 112 4.06 15.21 37.29
N PHE A 113 3.06 14.62 37.95
CA PHE A 113 1.73 14.43 37.37
C PHE A 113 0.97 15.74 37.19
N SER A 114 1.31 16.79 37.95
CA SER A 114 0.80 18.15 37.74
C SER A 114 1.57 18.94 36.67
N SER A 115 2.70 18.42 36.18
CA SER A 115 3.53 19.13 35.19
C SER A 115 2.84 19.27 33.83
N SER A 116 3.19 20.33 33.10
CA SER A 116 2.70 20.56 31.73
C SER A 116 3.07 19.41 30.79
N GLN A 117 4.22 18.78 30.99
CA GLN A 117 4.68 17.65 30.19
C GLN A 117 3.74 16.45 30.35
N PHE A 118 3.43 16.06 31.59
CA PHE A 118 2.54 14.93 31.83
C PHE A 118 1.12 15.23 31.33
N ASN A 119 0.66 16.47 31.47
CA ASN A 119 -0.66 16.90 31.00
C ASN A 119 -0.82 16.88 29.47
N LYS A 120 0.28 16.95 28.71
CA LYS A 120 0.27 16.81 27.24
C LYS A 120 0.33 15.35 26.77
N TRP A 121 0.60 14.40 27.66
CA TRP A 121 0.74 13.00 27.27
C TRP A 121 -0.62 12.34 27.05
N ASN A 122 -0.82 11.75 25.87
CA ASN A 122 -2.08 11.08 25.50
C ASN A 122 -2.48 9.98 26.49
N GLY A 123 -1.49 9.29 27.08
CA GLY A 123 -1.72 8.22 28.05
C GLY A 123 -2.19 8.67 29.44
N LYS A 124 -2.24 9.98 29.72
CA LYS A 124 -2.44 10.52 31.08
C LYS A 124 -3.74 10.04 31.73
N HIS A 125 -4.85 10.01 31.00
CA HIS A 125 -6.16 9.70 31.58
C HIS A 125 -6.22 8.23 32.00
N MET A 126 -5.76 7.32 31.14
CA MET A 126 -5.66 5.90 31.45
C MET A 126 -4.68 5.65 32.60
N PHE A 127 -3.53 6.32 32.60
CA PHE A 127 -2.55 6.21 33.67
C PHE A 127 -3.11 6.67 35.01
N LEU A 128 -3.66 7.90 35.08
CA LEU A 128 -4.17 8.48 36.33
C LEU A 128 -5.33 7.67 36.90
N SER A 129 -6.22 7.16 36.04
CA SER A 129 -7.28 6.24 36.46
C SER A 129 -6.68 5.02 37.18
N LYS A 130 -5.71 4.35 36.57
CA LYS A 130 -5.03 3.20 37.17
C LYS A 130 -4.19 3.54 38.40
N TYR A 131 -3.56 4.71 38.41
CA TYR A 131 -2.80 5.21 39.55
C TYR A 131 -3.70 5.46 40.76
N HIS A 132 -4.84 6.13 40.58
CA HIS A 132 -5.80 6.39 41.65
C HIS A 132 -6.45 5.10 42.19
N GLU A 133 -6.66 4.08 41.35
CA GLU A 133 -7.15 2.76 41.80
C GLU A 133 -6.21 2.10 42.83
N ILE A 134 -4.90 2.38 42.78
CA ILE A 134 -3.92 1.84 43.76
C ILE A 134 -4.27 2.30 45.17
N PHE A 135 -4.66 3.57 45.33
CA PHE A 135 -4.87 4.18 46.63
C PHE A 135 -6.32 4.11 47.10
N LYS A 136 -7.29 4.27 46.19
CA LYS A 136 -8.71 4.23 46.53
C LYS A 136 -9.27 2.82 46.74
N LYS A 137 -8.91 1.87 45.88
CA LYS A 137 -9.50 0.51 45.93
C LYS A 137 -8.66 -0.45 46.76
N LYS A 138 -7.33 -0.26 46.78
CA LYS A 138 -6.40 -1.19 47.45
C LYS A 138 -5.79 -0.62 48.74
N ASN A 139 -6.14 0.63 49.10
CA ASN A 139 -5.75 1.29 50.35
C ASN A 139 -4.23 1.28 50.65
N PHE A 140 -3.38 1.23 49.62
CA PHE A 140 -1.95 1.34 49.82
C PHE A 140 -1.58 2.74 50.31
N LYS A 141 -0.57 2.82 51.18
CA LYS A 141 0.02 4.08 51.65
C LYS A 141 1.50 4.11 51.28
N TYR A 142 2.03 5.30 51.04
CA TYR A 142 3.46 5.51 50.83
C TYR A 142 4.21 5.27 52.16
N SER A 143 4.72 4.06 52.30
CA SER A 143 5.57 3.61 53.41
C SER A 143 6.67 2.70 52.84
N VAL A 144 7.70 2.41 53.63
CA VAL A 144 8.79 1.51 53.23
C VAL A 144 8.25 0.16 52.75
N LYS A 145 7.30 -0.43 53.50
CA LYS A 145 6.62 -1.68 53.09
C LYS A 145 5.63 -1.47 51.94
N GLY A 146 4.97 -0.31 51.84
CA GLY A 146 3.98 -0.02 50.81
C GLY A 146 4.58 0.13 49.41
N ILE A 147 5.78 0.70 49.32
CA ILE A 147 6.48 0.97 48.05
C ILE A 147 6.70 -0.30 47.22
N THR A 148 7.07 -1.40 47.86
CA THR A 148 7.33 -2.68 47.18
C THR A 148 6.10 -3.18 46.41
N TYR A 149 4.89 -2.83 46.85
CA TYR A 149 3.63 -3.14 46.18
C TYR A 149 3.15 -2.03 45.24
N ILE A 150 3.46 -0.76 45.54
CA ILE A 150 3.05 0.40 44.73
C ILE A 150 3.82 0.45 43.41
N PHE A 151 5.15 0.29 43.43
CA PHE A 151 6.00 0.47 42.24
C PHE A 151 5.60 -0.45 41.07
N PRO A 152 5.43 -1.77 41.25
CA PRO A 152 4.98 -2.65 40.17
C PRO A 152 3.62 -2.23 39.59
N LYS A 153 2.73 -1.65 40.41
CA LYS A 153 1.42 -1.17 39.96
C LYS A 153 1.51 0.13 39.18
N ILE A 154 2.41 1.05 39.55
CA ILE A 154 2.70 2.26 38.78
C ILE A 154 3.23 1.89 37.39
N TYR A 155 4.21 0.99 37.31
CA TYR A 155 4.73 0.49 36.03
C TYR A 155 3.64 -0.22 35.22
N LYS A 156 2.76 -1.00 35.87
CA LYS A 156 1.60 -1.60 35.21
C LYS A 156 0.60 -0.56 34.69
N ALA A 157 0.40 0.56 35.40
CA ALA A 157 -0.44 1.66 34.96
C ALA A 157 0.13 2.34 33.71
N PHE A 158 1.45 2.59 33.66
CA PHE A 158 2.13 3.08 32.46
C PHE A 158 1.95 2.12 31.27
N ARG A 159 2.18 0.82 31.49
CA ARG A 159 1.96 -0.19 30.44
C ARG A 159 0.52 -0.25 29.94
N ALA A 160 -0.45 -0.03 30.82
CA ALA A 160 -1.86 0.02 30.43
C ALA A 160 -2.15 1.24 29.55
N ALA A 161 -1.58 2.40 29.88
CA ALA A 161 -1.71 3.62 29.10
C ALA A 161 -1.13 3.47 27.68
N ILE A 162 0.11 2.99 27.54
CA ILE A 162 0.71 2.79 26.21
C ILE A 162 -0.01 1.69 25.40
N ARG A 163 -0.61 0.70 26.07
CA ARG A 163 -1.41 -0.33 25.42
C ARG A 163 -2.68 0.26 24.80
N GLU A 164 -3.32 1.20 25.48
CA GLU A 164 -4.52 1.87 24.97
C GLU A 164 -4.19 2.68 23.72
N ILE A 165 -3.12 3.48 23.76
CA ILE A 165 -2.65 4.24 22.59
C ILE A 165 -2.35 3.30 21.42
N ARG A 166 -1.63 2.20 21.67
CA ARG A 166 -1.31 1.21 20.64
C ARG A 166 -2.56 0.54 20.05
N LYS A 167 -3.60 0.33 20.86
CA LYS A 167 -4.85 -0.30 20.41
C LYS A 167 -5.55 0.56 19.36
N GLU A 168 -5.55 1.89 19.51
CA GLU A 168 -6.09 2.81 18.51
C GLU A 168 -5.37 2.65 17.15
N LEU A 169 -4.03 2.50 17.17
CA LEU A 169 -3.25 2.23 15.96
C LEU A 169 -3.54 0.85 15.35
N GLU A 170 -3.72 -0.18 16.18
CA GLU A 170 -4.10 -1.52 15.73
C GLU A 170 -5.49 -1.52 15.05
N GLU A 171 -6.43 -0.75 15.59
CA GLU A 171 -7.76 -0.52 15.03
C GLU A 171 -7.67 0.24 13.69
N ALA A 172 -6.90 1.33 13.64
CA ALA A 172 -6.65 2.08 12.40
C ALA A 172 -6.03 1.18 11.31
N LYS A 173 -5.05 0.33 11.65
CA LYS A 173 -4.46 -0.67 10.73
C LYS A 173 -5.49 -1.66 10.20
N SER A 174 -6.37 -2.15 11.08
CA SER A 174 -7.44 -3.07 10.71
C SER A 174 -8.41 -2.40 9.74
N HIS A 175 -8.82 -1.18 10.06
CA HIS A 175 -9.72 -0.38 9.22
C HIS A 175 -9.09 -0.04 7.86
N PHE A 176 -7.82 0.38 7.83
CA PHE A 176 -7.05 0.61 6.60
C PHE A 176 -7.09 -0.61 5.68
N SER A 177 -6.80 -1.79 6.22
CA SER A 177 -6.76 -3.03 5.44
C SER A 177 -8.13 -3.40 4.86
N LYS A 178 -9.19 -3.15 5.64
CA LYS A 178 -10.58 -3.41 5.24
C LYS A 178 -11.12 -2.43 4.21
N VAL A 179 -10.59 -1.21 4.11
CA VAL A 179 -11.26 -0.14 3.34
C VAL A 179 -10.39 0.46 2.23
N LYS A 180 -9.08 0.17 2.20
CA LYS A 180 -8.15 0.67 1.17
C LYS A 180 -8.61 0.44 -0.27
N TYR A 181 -9.36 -0.62 -0.56
CA TYR A 181 -9.87 -0.90 -1.91
C TYR A 181 -10.86 0.16 -2.41
N LEU A 182 -11.58 0.84 -1.51
CA LEU A 182 -12.48 1.93 -1.90
C LEU A 182 -11.73 3.11 -2.52
N VAL A 183 -10.47 3.32 -2.13
CA VAL A 183 -9.64 4.35 -2.76
C VAL A 183 -9.43 4.03 -4.23
N LEU A 184 -9.27 2.74 -4.55
CA LEU A 184 -9.01 2.23 -5.90
C LEU A 184 -10.27 2.07 -6.76
N MET A 185 -11.45 2.06 -6.16
CA MET A 185 -12.67 1.73 -6.88
C MET A 185 -13.05 2.84 -7.89
N ASN A 186 -13.43 2.46 -9.11
CA ASN A 186 -13.89 3.40 -10.12
C ASN A 186 -15.13 4.18 -9.59
N PRO A 187 -15.16 5.52 -9.68
CA PRO A 187 -16.31 6.33 -9.27
C PRO A 187 -17.66 5.88 -9.81
N ILE A 188 -17.70 5.35 -11.04
CA ILE A 188 -18.93 4.86 -11.69
C ILE A 188 -19.51 3.67 -10.92
N ASN A 189 -18.66 2.80 -10.39
CA ASN A 189 -19.06 1.60 -9.67
C ASN A 189 -19.42 1.92 -8.20
N MET A 190 -19.23 3.17 -7.74
CA MET A 190 -19.49 3.56 -6.36
C MET A 190 -20.96 3.93 -6.11
N LYS A 191 -21.63 3.12 -5.29
CA LYS A 191 -22.92 3.43 -4.67
C LYS A 191 -22.79 4.54 -3.61
N SER A 192 -23.91 5.15 -3.21
CA SER A 192 -23.95 6.25 -2.22
C SER A 192 -23.21 5.89 -0.92
N HIS A 193 -23.46 4.71 -0.36
CA HIS A 193 -22.78 4.26 0.87
C HIS A 193 -21.26 4.08 0.70
N HIS A 194 -20.77 3.68 -0.49
CA HIS A 194 -19.32 3.61 -0.76
C HIS A 194 -18.70 5.01 -0.71
N ARG A 195 -19.37 6.03 -1.24
CA ARG A 195 -18.89 7.42 -1.24
C ARG A 195 -18.82 7.98 0.18
N THR A 196 -19.85 7.74 0.99
CA THR A 196 -19.87 8.14 2.41
C THR A 196 -18.74 7.47 3.19
N LYS A 197 -18.56 6.15 2.99
CA LYS A 197 -17.49 5.39 3.63
C LYS A 197 -16.11 5.87 3.19
N LEU A 198 -15.90 6.13 1.90
CA LEU A 198 -14.65 6.69 1.38
C LEU A 198 -14.36 8.07 1.96
N ARG A 199 -15.36 8.96 2.09
CA ARG A 199 -15.15 10.29 2.69
C ARG A 199 -14.70 10.20 4.14
N LYS A 200 -15.33 9.33 4.95
CA LYS A 200 -14.89 9.07 6.32
C LYS A 200 -13.47 8.51 6.35
N PHE A 201 -13.18 7.54 5.49
CA PHE A 201 -11.85 6.93 5.37
C PHE A 201 -10.75 7.93 4.98
N LEU A 202 -11.02 8.85 4.05
CA LEU A 202 -10.07 9.91 3.66
C LEU A 202 -9.94 11.04 4.69
N LYS A 203 -10.89 11.17 5.63
CA LYS A 203 -10.73 12.03 6.81
C LYS A 203 -9.75 11.40 7.80
N GLU A 204 -9.86 10.11 8.02
CA GLU A 204 -8.99 9.32 8.90
C GLU A 204 -7.57 9.13 8.34
N PHE A 205 -7.44 8.95 7.02
CA PHE A 205 -6.14 8.80 6.34
C PHE A 205 -5.94 9.89 5.27
N PRO A 206 -5.60 11.14 5.65
CA PRO A 206 -5.51 12.28 4.73
C PRO A 206 -4.50 12.09 3.59
N TRP A 207 -3.41 11.35 3.82
CA TRP A 207 -2.38 11.09 2.82
C TRP A 207 -2.87 10.27 1.61
N LEU A 208 -4.03 9.60 1.70
CA LEU A 208 -4.64 8.89 0.56
C LEU A 208 -5.46 9.81 -0.36
N ARG A 209 -5.67 11.07 0.00
CA ARG A 209 -6.50 12.01 -0.77
C ARG A 209 -5.90 12.34 -2.14
N SER A 210 -4.58 12.57 -2.19
CA SER A 210 -3.86 12.83 -3.46
C SER A 210 -3.96 11.64 -4.41
N TYR A 211 -3.71 10.42 -3.91
CA TYR A 211 -3.90 9.18 -4.65
C TYR A 211 -5.31 9.04 -5.20
N ARG A 212 -6.33 9.29 -4.36
CA ARG A 212 -7.72 9.24 -4.78
C ARG A 212 -8.00 10.25 -5.90
N TYR A 213 -7.57 11.50 -5.71
CA TYR A 213 -7.80 12.56 -6.67
C TYR A 213 -7.22 12.22 -8.05
N LEU A 214 -5.95 11.81 -8.08
CA LEU A 214 -5.25 11.46 -9.32
C LEU A 214 -5.86 10.22 -9.99
N LEU A 215 -6.24 9.21 -9.22
CA LEU A 215 -6.89 8.02 -9.76
C LEU A 215 -8.30 8.34 -10.32
N VAL A 216 -9.05 9.23 -9.66
CA VAL A 216 -10.34 9.71 -10.18
C VAL A 216 -10.12 10.44 -11.50
N LYS A 217 -9.17 11.38 -11.56
CA LYS A 217 -8.80 12.09 -12.80
C LYS A 217 -8.44 11.12 -13.92
N TYR A 218 -7.68 10.07 -13.61
CA TYR A 218 -7.35 8.98 -14.54
C TYR A 218 -8.58 8.23 -15.05
N TYR A 219 -9.50 7.83 -14.17
CA TYR A 219 -10.75 7.17 -14.58
C TYR A 219 -11.62 8.06 -15.49
N TYR A 220 -11.64 9.36 -15.24
CA TYR A 220 -12.40 10.29 -16.07
C TYR A 220 -11.80 10.46 -17.47
N GLN A 221 -10.49 10.27 -17.67
CA GLN A 221 -9.88 10.35 -19.01
C GLN A 221 -10.53 9.39 -20.01
N PHE A 222 -10.93 8.19 -19.57
CA PHE A 222 -11.60 7.21 -20.42
C PHE A 222 -13.02 7.60 -20.84
N ARG A 223 -13.58 8.67 -20.25
CA ARG A 223 -14.92 9.18 -20.57
C ARG A 223 -14.90 10.43 -21.44
N LEU A 224 -13.73 11.05 -21.60
CA LEU A 224 -13.56 12.24 -22.42
C LEU A 224 -13.32 11.84 -23.89
N SER A 225 -13.75 12.70 -24.81
CA SER A 225 -13.33 12.63 -26.20
C SER A 225 -11.80 12.77 -26.28
N PRO A 226 -11.12 12.14 -27.26
CA PRO A 226 -9.65 12.15 -27.33
C PRO A 226 -9.02 13.53 -27.21
N GLU A 227 -9.59 14.51 -27.93
CA GLU A 227 -9.17 15.92 -27.94
C GLU A 227 -9.19 16.59 -26.54
N LYS A 228 -10.07 16.12 -25.66
CA LYS A 228 -10.25 16.65 -24.29
C LYS A 228 -9.44 15.87 -23.25
N ARG A 229 -8.73 14.81 -23.64
CA ARG A 229 -7.92 14.01 -22.71
C ARG A 229 -6.67 14.78 -22.34
N ALA A 230 -6.39 14.84 -21.05
CA ALA A 230 -5.13 15.33 -20.55
C ALA A 230 -4.02 14.28 -20.76
N PRO A 231 -2.77 14.71 -21.02
CA PRO A 231 -1.62 13.79 -21.06
C PRO A 231 -1.49 12.99 -19.77
N LEU A 232 -1.07 11.72 -19.85
CA LEU A 232 -0.92 10.86 -18.67
C LEU A 232 0.24 11.27 -17.77
N THR A 233 1.07 12.23 -18.18
CA THR A 233 2.17 12.78 -17.38
C THR A 233 1.72 13.31 -16.01
N PHE A 234 0.44 13.67 -15.83
CA PHE A 234 -0.07 14.01 -14.50
C PHE A 234 0.03 12.84 -13.50
N LEU A 235 0.10 11.59 -13.96
CA LEU A 235 0.29 10.41 -13.10
C LEU A 235 1.65 10.40 -12.40
N SER A 236 2.65 11.12 -12.91
CA SER A 236 3.94 11.29 -12.24
C SER A 236 3.81 11.91 -10.84
N GLN A 237 2.73 12.65 -10.58
CA GLN A 237 2.40 13.18 -9.26
C GLN A 237 2.07 12.09 -8.22
N LEU A 238 1.85 10.84 -8.66
CA LEU A 238 1.73 9.67 -7.78
C LEU A 238 3.09 9.16 -7.28
N ILE A 239 4.18 9.58 -7.90
CA ILE A 239 5.53 9.12 -7.62
C ILE A 239 6.27 10.14 -6.75
N THR A 240 6.98 9.62 -5.75
CA THR A 240 8.00 10.30 -4.96
C THR A 240 9.31 9.50 -4.99
N ASP A 241 10.39 10.08 -4.47
CA ASP A 241 11.70 9.43 -4.33
C ASP A 241 11.69 8.19 -3.43
N THR A 242 10.62 8.00 -2.67
CA THR A 242 10.41 6.82 -1.83
C THR A 242 9.29 5.90 -2.32
N SER A 243 8.61 6.19 -3.44
CA SER A 243 7.55 5.31 -3.95
C SER A 243 8.02 3.90 -4.27
N HIS A 244 7.11 2.94 -4.13
CA HIS A 244 7.32 1.54 -4.42
C HIS A 244 7.67 1.33 -5.92
N PRO A 245 8.68 0.52 -6.26
CA PRO A 245 9.13 0.31 -7.65
C PRO A 245 8.01 -0.09 -8.62
N TRP A 246 7.07 -0.92 -8.17
CA TRP A 246 5.93 -1.33 -8.99
C TRP A 246 4.97 -0.19 -9.34
N LEU A 247 4.79 0.81 -8.46
CA LEU A 247 3.99 1.98 -8.81
C LEU A 247 4.73 2.84 -9.85
N ARG A 248 6.04 3.06 -9.65
CA ARG A 248 6.88 3.78 -10.61
C ARG A 248 6.83 3.14 -11.99
N SER A 249 7.09 1.84 -12.05
CA SER A 249 7.03 1.08 -13.29
C SER A 249 5.64 1.15 -13.93
N ALA A 250 4.56 0.98 -13.17
CA ALA A 250 3.20 1.07 -13.72
C ALA A 250 2.89 2.45 -14.31
N VAL A 251 3.27 3.53 -13.62
CA VAL A 251 3.06 4.90 -14.09
C VAL A 251 3.91 5.18 -15.33
N GLN A 252 5.20 4.82 -15.31
CA GLN A 252 6.09 5.01 -16.44
C GLN A 252 5.59 4.26 -17.68
N THR A 253 5.26 2.97 -17.54
CA THR A 253 4.70 2.17 -18.63
C THR A 253 3.42 2.77 -19.21
N LEU A 254 2.55 3.35 -18.38
CA LEU A 254 1.34 4.00 -18.87
C LEU A 254 1.64 5.28 -19.65
N ILE A 255 2.58 6.09 -19.17
CA ILE A 255 3.02 7.31 -19.86
C ILE A 255 3.68 6.94 -21.21
N ASP A 256 4.59 5.97 -21.21
CA ASP A 256 5.30 5.52 -22.42
C ASP A 256 4.35 4.94 -23.48
N ASN A 257 3.21 4.38 -23.04
CA ASN A 257 2.20 3.79 -23.91
C ASN A 257 0.94 4.67 -24.05
N GLU A 258 1.00 5.96 -23.72
CA GLU A 258 -0.17 6.84 -23.70
C GLU A 258 -0.93 6.80 -25.03
N GLU A 259 -0.22 6.89 -26.16
CA GLU A 259 -0.82 6.90 -27.49
C GLU A 259 -1.61 5.62 -27.77
N TYR A 260 -1.01 4.47 -27.43
CA TYR A 260 -1.59 3.15 -27.65
C TYR A 260 -2.73 2.81 -26.67
N VAL A 261 -2.81 3.48 -25.52
CA VAL A 261 -3.87 3.28 -24.51
C VAL A 261 -5.03 4.28 -24.69
N PHE A 262 -4.72 5.56 -24.94
CA PHE A 262 -5.68 6.67 -24.88
C PHE A 262 -5.85 7.46 -26.17
N ARG A 263 -4.90 7.45 -27.12
CA ARG A 263 -4.99 8.27 -28.35
C ARG A 263 -5.02 7.43 -29.62
N PHE A 264 -5.48 6.19 -29.51
CA PHE A 264 -5.53 5.23 -30.61
C PHE A 264 -6.24 5.76 -31.88
N GLN A 265 -7.18 6.70 -31.71
CA GLN A 265 -7.90 7.33 -32.82
C GLN A 265 -7.02 8.24 -33.70
N HIS A 266 -5.91 8.77 -33.18
CA HIS A 266 -4.93 9.59 -33.91
C HIS A 266 -3.71 8.79 -34.39
N VAL A 267 -3.60 7.50 -34.03
CA VAL A 267 -2.48 6.64 -34.45
C VAL A 267 -2.40 6.51 -35.98
N PRO A 268 -3.51 6.41 -36.75
CA PRO A 268 -3.45 6.43 -38.21
C PRO A 268 -2.92 7.74 -38.80
N GLU A 269 -3.13 8.88 -38.12
CA GLU A 269 -2.66 10.21 -38.54
C GLU A 269 -1.16 10.38 -38.28
N LEU A 270 -0.67 9.84 -37.17
CA LEU A 270 0.76 9.88 -36.78
C LEU A 270 1.61 8.84 -37.52
N PHE A 271 1.01 7.72 -37.96
CA PHE A 271 1.69 6.63 -38.64
C PHE A 271 0.96 6.23 -39.95
N PRO A 272 0.99 7.09 -40.99
CA PRO A 272 0.16 6.94 -42.20
C PRO A 272 0.52 5.74 -43.08
N LYS A 273 1.69 5.12 -42.88
CA LYS A 273 2.09 3.90 -43.61
C LYS A 273 1.35 2.64 -43.14
N ILE A 274 0.65 2.70 -42.01
CA ILE A 274 -0.02 1.54 -41.42
C ILE A 274 -1.48 1.51 -41.90
N LYS A 275 -1.85 0.48 -42.67
CA LYS A 275 -3.22 0.33 -43.21
C LYS A 275 -4.23 0.12 -42.08
N SER A 276 -5.38 0.80 -42.14
CA SER A 276 -6.49 0.58 -41.21
C SER A 276 -7.08 -0.82 -41.43
N SER A 277 -6.63 -1.81 -40.68
CA SER A 277 -7.30 -3.11 -40.63
C SER A 277 -8.54 -3.01 -39.73
N LYS A 278 -9.63 -3.68 -40.11
CA LYS A 278 -10.81 -3.84 -39.23
C LYS A 278 -10.30 -4.32 -37.87
N SER A 279 -10.46 -3.51 -36.84
CA SER A 279 -9.85 -3.75 -35.53
C SER A 279 -10.40 -5.04 -34.92
N TYR A 280 -9.63 -6.12 -34.99
CA TYR A 280 -9.93 -7.36 -34.27
C TYR A 280 -9.71 -7.14 -32.77
N LYS A 281 -10.80 -7.17 -32.00
CA LYS A 281 -10.78 -7.18 -30.54
C LYS A 281 -10.44 -8.60 -30.06
N VAL A 282 -9.16 -8.91 -29.90
CA VAL A 282 -8.73 -10.16 -29.23
C VAL A 282 -8.67 -9.88 -27.74
N VAL A 283 -9.82 -9.64 -27.11
CA VAL A 283 -9.94 -9.60 -25.64
C VAL A 283 -10.68 -10.84 -25.22
N ASN A 284 -10.03 -11.99 -25.37
CA ASN A 284 -10.46 -13.20 -24.71
C ASN A 284 -9.23 -13.89 -24.14
N GLU A 285 -9.21 -14.09 -22.83
CA GLU A 285 -8.13 -14.75 -22.11
C GLU A 285 -7.91 -16.18 -22.64
N SER A 286 -8.95 -16.79 -23.22
CA SER A 286 -8.88 -18.04 -23.98
C SER A 286 -8.11 -17.88 -25.30
N CYS A 287 -8.32 -16.80 -26.06
CA CYS A 287 -7.56 -16.51 -27.28
C CYS A 287 -6.10 -16.17 -26.96
N ASN A 288 -5.81 -15.48 -25.85
CA ASN A 288 -4.43 -15.23 -25.42
C ASN A 288 -3.73 -16.51 -24.97
N LYS A 289 -4.43 -17.43 -24.27
CA LYS A 289 -3.90 -18.77 -23.98
C LYS A 289 -3.66 -19.57 -25.25
N LEU A 290 -4.59 -19.53 -26.20
CA LEU A 290 -4.47 -20.20 -27.49
C LEU A 290 -3.30 -19.64 -28.29
N MET A 291 -3.16 -18.33 -28.41
CA MET A 291 -2.04 -17.66 -29.09
C MET A 291 -0.70 -17.96 -28.42
N ASN A 292 -0.64 -17.92 -27.09
CA ASN A 292 0.56 -18.28 -26.35
C ASN A 292 0.94 -19.76 -26.52
N GLN A 293 -0.04 -20.66 -26.60
CA GLN A 293 0.18 -22.08 -26.89
C GLN A 293 0.57 -22.30 -28.35
N LEU A 294 0.00 -21.56 -29.30
CA LEU A 294 0.33 -21.62 -30.72
C LEU A 294 1.75 -21.11 -30.97
N TYR A 295 2.14 -19.98 -30.38
CA TYR A 295 3.51 -19.45 -30.41
C TYR A 295 4.51 -20.46 -29.84
N HIS A 296 4.24 -21.03 -28.66
CA HIS A 296 5.08 -22.08 -28.08
C HIS A 296 5.12 -23.36 -28.94
N THR A 297 4.03 -23.66 -29.66
CA THR A 297 3.98 -24.80 -30.58
C THR A 297 4.75 -24.50 -31.88
N GLN A 298 4.75 -23.26 -32.38
CA GLN A 298 5.54 -22.84 -33.54
C GLN A 298 7.03 -22.80 -33.22
N CYS A 299 7.42 -22.11 -32.15
CA CYS A 299 8.83 -21.93 -31.78
C CYS A 299 9.47 -23.16 -31.12
N GLY A 300 8.67 -24.17 -30.73
CA GLY A 300 9.13 -25.40 -30.09
C GLY A 300 9.28 -26.61 -31.03
N MET A 301 9.01 -26.47 -32.33
CA MET A 301 9.00 -27.58 -33.30
C MET A 301 10.08 -27.38 -34.36
N ARG A 302 10.66 -28.51 -34.84
CA ARG A 302 11.80 -28.51 -35.77
C ARG A 302 11.43 -28.49 -37.25
N THR A 303 10.18 -28.76 -37.64
CA THR A 303 9.77 -28.82 -39.07
C THR A 303 8.39 -28.25 -39.34
N ILE A 304 8.20 -27.71 -40.55
CA ILE A 304 7.00 -26.99 -41.01
C ILE A 304 5.78 -27.90 -41.07
N GLU A 305 5.96 -29.16 -41.46
CA GLU A 305 4.90 -30.17 -41.55
C GLU A 305 4.29 -30.46 -40.17
N ASN A 306 5.13 -30.55 -39.14
CA ASN A 306 4.69 -30.81 -37.77
C ASN A 306 3.93 -29.63 -37.17
N ILE A 307 4.35 -28.41 -37.51
CA ILE A 307 3.65 -27.17 -37.14
C ILE A 307 2.28 -27.13 -37.83
N ARG A 308 2.22 -27.37 -39.14
CA ARG A 308 0.98 -27.35 -39.94
C ARG A 308 -0.04 -28.37 -39.45
N MET A 309 0.39 -29.62 -39.25
CA MET A 309 -0.46 -30.72 -38.80
C MET A 309 -1.08 -30.44 -37.42
N ARG A 310 -0.27 -29.99 -36.45
CA ARG A 310 -0.76 -29.78 -35.07
C ARG A 310 -1.63 -28.53 -34.94
N ILE A 311 -1.32 -27.45 -35.66
CA ILE A 311 -2.17 -26.26 -35.69
C ILE A 311 -3.50 -26.57 -36.40
N SER A 312 -3.46 -27.28 -37.53
CA SER A 312 -4.64 -27.71 -38.27
C SER A 312 -5.57 -28.58 -37.41
N ASN A 313 -5.02 -29.56 -36.69
CA ASN A 313 -5.80 -30.43 -35.82
C ASN A 313 -6.40 -29.68 -34.61
N ARG A 314 -5.68 -28.70 -34.06
CA ARG A 314 -6.17 -27.93 -32.90
C ARG A 314 -7.23 -26.91 -33.25
N LEU A 315 -7.09 -26.24 -34.39
CA LEU A 315 -8.05 -25.24 -34.86
C LEU A 315 -9.21 -25.88 -35.65
N LYS A 316 -9.14 -27.19 -35.91
CA LYS A 316 -10.09 -27.95 -36.74
C LYS A 316 -10.32 -27.30 -38.11
N CYS A 317 -9.28 -26.70 -38.67
CA CYS A 317 -9.33 -26.08 -39.99
C CYS A 317 -7.98 -26.24 -40.70
N PRO A 318 -7.99 -26.40 -42.03
CA PRO A 318 -6.75 -26.53 -42.79
C PRO A 318 -5.96 -25.22 -42.74
N ILE A 319 -4.70 -25.30 -42.31
CA ILE A 319 -3.77 -24.17 -42.28
C ILE A 319 -3.02 -24.10 -43.60
N ILE A 320 -3.12 -22.95 -44.27
CA ILE A 320 -2.32 -22.62 -45.45
C ILE A 320 -1.18 -21.71 -44.97
N ILE A 321 0.05 -22.16 -45.16
CA ILE A 321 1.25 -21.37 -44.83
C ILE A 321 1.56 -20.50 -46.04
N SER A 322 1.71 -19.19 -45.80
CA SER A 322 2.07 -18.23 -46.84
C SER A 322 3.46 -18.58 -47.42
N PRO A 323 3.67 -18.50 -48.75
CA PRO A 323 4.95 -18.76 -49.39
C PRO A 323 6.11 -17.96 -48.79
N ASN A 324 5.85 -16.72 -48.36
CA ASN A 324 6.88 -15.84 -47.78
C ASN A 324 7.44 -16.34 -46.43
N LEU A 325 6.77 -17.29 -45.78
CA LEU A 325 7.25 -17.89 -44.53
C LEU A 325 8.16 -19.11 -44.79
N LEU A 326 8.06 -19.74 -45.97
CA LEU A 326 8.88 -20.88 -46.38
C LEU A 326 10.31 -20.43 -46.75
N GLU A 327 10.49 -19.19 -47.21
CA GLU A 327 11.79 -18.65 -47.61
C GLU A 327 12.69 -18.23 -46.42
N LYS A 328 12.14 -18.20 -45.19
CA LYS A 328 12.84 -17.73 -43.97
C LYS A 328 13.21 -18.83 -42.98
N ILE A 329 12.88 -20.08 -43.30
CA ILE A 329 13.23 -21.30 -42.55
C ILE A 329 14.28 -22.04 -43.39
#